data_AF-C1L4P5-F1
#
_entry.id   AF-C1L4P5-F1
#
_cell.length_a   1.000
_cell.length_b   1.000
_cell.length_c   1.000
_cell.angle_alpha   90.00
_cell.angle_beta   90.00
_cell.angle_gamma   90.00
#
_symmetry.space_group_name_H-M   'P 1'
#
loop_
_entity.id
_entity.type
_entity.pdbx_description
1 polymer ?
#
loop_
_entity_poly.entity_id
_entity_poly.type
_entity_poly.pdbx_seq_one_letter_code
_entity_poly.pdbx_strand_id
1 'polypeptide(L)'
;MKIVDVKRCAFNSWYHTFESYTQDSVFIDLPEDVIASLTNGEFILPKSAKETNGRLSDRSDDDDWSDGSDTDENHRMRPEFPQFESHLKNIIQDLGGVVFPKLNWSAPCDASWMSCDGSLKCKTFSDIYLLLKSSDFAAHDLTAPFALCTDTSVEQTCCLFNSKPILVLRKWYDFRPEGEFRCFIKSKLLIAICQRKCDAYFKSIEEHIEDIRHDLMEFFNKKIKNRFHLEDYTVDLYREPSFLVGQSIRLLIGGSQA
;
A
#
# COMPACT_ATOMS: atom_id res chain seq x y z
N MET A 1 0.55 -20.93 7.23
CA MET A 1 1.54 -20.09 6.52
C MET A 1 2.80 -20.07 7.36
N LYS A 2 4.00 -20.11 6.76
CA LYS A 2 5.28 -20.00 7.48
C LYS A 2 5.85 -18.59 7.38
N ILE A 3 6.74 -18.21 8.29
CA ILE A 3 7.43 -16.90 8.28
C ILE A 3 8.14 -16.66 6.94
N VAL A 4 8.77 -17.70 6.38
CA VAL A 4 9.46 -17.61 5.09
C VAL A 4 8.50 -17.24 3.94
N ASP A 5 7.25 -17.71 3.99
CA ASP A 5 6.25 -17.40 2.96
C ASP A 5 5.89 -15.92 2.99
N VAL A 6 5.65 -15.38 4.20
CA VAL A 6 5.38 -13.94 4.40
C VAL A 6 6.55 -13.10 3.91
N LYS A 7 7.80 -13.46 4.26
CA LYS A 7 9.00 -12.75 3.79
C LYS A 7 9.15 -12.75 2.27
N ARG A 8 8.81 -13.86 1.60
CA ARG A 8 8.84 -13.94 0.12
C ARG A 8 7.78 -13.07 -0.56
N CYS A 9 6.70 -12.75 0.14
CA CYS A 9 5.66 -11.84 -0.31
C CYS A 9 5.95 -10.36 -0.03
N ALA A 10 7.03 -10.02 0.69
CA ALA A 10 7.41 -8.63 0.91
C ALA A 10 7.79 -7.96 -0.42
N PHE A 11 7.49 -6.66 -0.56
CA PHE A 11 7.67 -5.90 -1.80
C PHE A 11 9.09 -6.00 -2.37
N ASN A 12 10.10 -5.79 -1.52
CA ASN A 12 11.51 -5.88 -1.88
C ASN A 12 11.95 -7.30 -2.30
N SER A 13 11.20 -8.34 -1.93
CA SER A 13 11.49 -9.73 -2.33
C SER A 13 11.08 -10.06 -3.76
N TRP A 14 10.13 -9.34 -4.35
CA TRP A 14 9.59 -9.63 -5.68
C TRP A 14 9.73 -8.50 -6.70
N TYR A 15 9.88 -7.25 -6.26
CA TYR A 15 9.87 -6.08 -7.14
C TYR A 15 10.87 -6.20 -8.30
N HIS A 16 12.16 -6.43 -8.03
CA HIS A 16 13.17 -6.53 -9.09
C HIS A 16 12.93 -7.69 -10.06
N THR A 17 12.23 -8.74 -9.65
CA THR A 17 11.89 -9.85 -10.56
C THR A 17 10.82 -9.44 -11.58
N PHE A 18 9.94 -8.52 -11.22
CA PHE A 18 8.77 -8.13 -12.01
C PHE A 18 8.73 -6.62 -12.33
N GLU A 19 9.85 -5.94 -12.19
CA GLU A 19 9.99 -4.49 -12.37
C GLU A 19 9.44 -4.03 -13.72
N SER A 20 9.75 -4.75 -14.80
CA SER A 20 9.26 -4.46 -16.16
C SER A 20 7.75 -4.64 -16.36
N TYR A 21 7.04 -5.20 -15.37
CA TYR A 21 5.60 -5.47 -15.45
C TYR A 21 4.81 -4.82 -14.32
N THR A 22 5.44 -4.00 -13.49
CA THR A 22 4.76 -3.29 -12.40
C THR A 22 4.98 -1.79 -12.55
N GLN A 23 4.36 -1.02 -11.67
CA GLN A 23 4.55 0.42 -11.63
C GLN A 23 5.92 0.77 -11.05
N ASP A 24 6.62 1.73 -11.67
CA ASP A 24 7.87 2.30 -11.16
C ASP A 24 7.74 2.61 -9.67
N SER A 25 8.63 2.04 -8.87
CA SER A 25 8.59 2.15 -7.42
C SER A 25 9.99 2.29 -6.83
N VAL A 26 10.07 3.04 -5.73
CA VAL A 26 11.27 3.16 -4.90
C VAL A 26 10.88 2.69 -3.50
N PHE A 27 11.76 1.96 -2.82
CA PHE A 27 11.56 1.58 -1.43
C PHE A 27 12.79 1.96 -0.60
N ILE A 28 12.54 2.41 0.63
CA ILE A 28 13.56 2.85 1.57
C ILE A 28 13.26 2.28 2.95
N ASP A 29 14.30 2.03 3.75
CA ASP A 29 14.13 1.63 5.13
C ASP A 29 13.47 2.77 5.93
N LEU A 30 12.49 2.41 6.77
CA LEU A 30 11.89 3.35 7.70
C LEU A 30 12.85 3.60 8.87
N PRO A 31 13.17 4.87 9.17
CA PRO A 31 13.91 5.24 10.38
C PRO A 31 13.20 4.78 11.66
N GLU A 32 13.97 4.43 12.70
CA GLU A 32 13.43 3.90 13.97
C GLU A 32 12.53 4.91 14.69
N ASP A 33 12.84 6.20 14.60
CA ASP A 33 12.04 7.30 15.13
C ASP A 33 10.70 7.44 14.38
N VAL A 34 10.69 7.29 13.05
CA VAL A 34 9.45 7.27 12.26
C VAL A 34 8.60 6.05 12.62
N ILE A 35 9.21 4.87 12.76
CA ILE A 35 8.49 3.64 13.18
C ILE A 35 7.86 3.85 14.56
N ALA A 36 8.65 4.31 15.54
CA ALA A 36 8.17 4.57 16.89
C ALA A 36 6.99 5.56 16.87
N SER A 37 7.10 6.63 16.10
CA SER A 37 6.04 7.64 15.93
C SER A 37 4.78 7.08 15.29
N LEU A 38 4.90 6.23 14.25
CA LEU A 38 3.77 5.57 13.62
C LEU A 38 3.06 4.59 14.56
N THR A 39 3.84 3.82 15.35
CA THR A 39 3.31 2.80 16.28
C THR A 39 2.81 3.36 17.62
N ASN A 40 3.13 4.61 17.96
CA ASN A 40 2.62 5.25 19.18
C ASN A 40 1.08 5.29 19.15
N GLY A 41 0.41 5.08 20.28
CA GLY A 41 -1.06 5.17 20.36
C GLY A 41 -1.61 6.58 20.15
N GLU A 42 -0.78 7.61 20.34
CA GLU A 42 -1.19 9.00 20.15
C GLU A 42 -1.23 9.39 18.67
N PHE A 43 -2.31 10.08 18.28
CA PHE A 43 -2.49 10.60 16.93
C PHE A 43 -1.92 12.02 16.83
N ILE A 44 -0.62 12.13 16.58
CA ILE A 44 0.09 13.41 16.45
C ILE A 44 0.70 13.49 15.04
N LEU A 45 0.37 14.55 14.32
CA LEU A 45 0.92 14.83 12.99
C LEU A 45 2.29 15.53 13.07
N PRO A 46 3.18 15.30 12.10
CA PRO A 46 4.48 15.96 12.04
C PRO A 46 4.33 17.46 11.83
N LYS A 47 5.35 18.26 12.19
CA LYS A 47 5.33 19.71 11.99
C LYS A 47 5.26 20.14 10.53
N SER A 48 5.63 19.25 9.61
CA SER A 48 5.48 19.44 8.16
C SER A 48 4.02 19.47 7.70
N ALA A 49 3.08 18.96 8.52
CA ALA A 49 1.66 19.06 8.24
C ALA A 49 1.25 20.52 8.31
N LYS A 50 0.49 20.99 7.31
CA LYS A 50 -0.05 22.35 7.33
C LYS A 50 -0.85 22.52 8.61
N GLU A 51 -0.61 23.60 9.34
CA GLU A 51 -1.48 24.02 10.42
C GLU A 51 -2.89 24.11 9.85
N THR A 52 -3.79 23.29 10.38
CA THR A 52 -5.22 23.50 10.20
C THR A 52 -5.54 24.77 10.98
N ASN A 53 -5.26 25.93 10.39
CA ASN A 53 -5.93 27.15 10.80
C ASN A 53 -7.41 26.85 10.65
N GLY A 54 -8.10 26.65 11.77
CA GLY A 54 -9.55 26.46 11.89
C GLY A 54 -10.31 27.70 11.40
N ARG A 55 -10.16 28.01 10.12
CA ARG A 55 -10.95 28.97 9.37
C ARG A 55 -11.59 28.21 8.22
N LEU A 56 -12.44 27.26 8.59
CA LEU A 56 -13.62 26.98 7.80
C LEU A 56 -14.38 28.30 7.71
N SER A 57 -14.49 28.84 6.50
CA SER A 57 -15.33 29.98 6.21
C SER A 57 -16.78 29.63 6.57
N ASP A 58 -17.23 30.15 7.71
CA ASP A 58 -18.56 30.68 8.01
C ASP A 58 -19.72 30.05 7.20
N ARG A 59 -20.21 28.91 7.69
CA ARG A 59 -21.62 28.51 7.57
C ARG A 59 -22.04 27.79 8.86
N SER A 60 -22.94 28.44 9.57
CA SER A 60 -23.66 28.03 10.78
C SER A 60 -24.21 26.60 10.73
N ASP A 61 -23.92 25.79 11.76
CA ASP A 61 -24.89 25.41 12.80
C ASP A 61 -24.23 24.38 13.74
N ASP A 62 -24.22 24.72 15.03
CA ASP A 62 -24.18 23.90 16.24
C ASP A 62 -23.72 22.44 16.14
N ASP A 63 -22.47 22.19 16.53
CA ASP A 63 -22.08 21.00 17.30
C ASP A 63 -20.83 21.35 18.14
N ASP A 64 -21.02 21.41 19.46
CA ASP A 64 -20.01 21.66 20.49
C ASP A 64 -19.04 20.47 20.60
N TRP A 65 -18.12 20.37 19.65
CA TRP A 65 -16.90 19.59 19.80
C TRP A 65 -15.89 20.49 20.53
N SER A 66 -15.64 20.21 21.81
CA SER A 66 -14.63 20.91 22.61
C SER A 66 -13.31 21.01 21.85
N ASP A 67 -13.07 22.21 21.33
CA ASP A 67 -11.86 22.64 20.66
C ASP A 67 -10.72 22.58 21.69
N GLY A 68 -9.91 21.53 21.58
CA GLY A 68 -8.64 21.43 22.29
C GLY A 68 -7.72 22.51 21.74
N SER A 69 -7.79 23.70 22.33
CA SER A 69 -6.98 24.86 21.99
C SER A 69 -5.55 24.44 21.65
N ASP A 70 -5.15 24.66 20.40
CA ASP A 70 -3.78 24.45 19.90
C ASP A 70 -2.87 25.46 20.64
N THR A 71 -2.46 25.11 21.85
CA THR A 71 -1.52 25.89 22.66
C THR A 71 -0.11 25.72 22.10
N ASP A 72 0.75 26.71 22.31
CA ASP A 72 2.18 26.68 21.93
C ASP A 72 2.92 25.40 22.41
N GLU A 73 2.41 24.71 23.43
CA GLU A 73 2.94 23.44 23.93
C GLU A 73 2.67 22.26 22.98
N ASN A 74 1.52 22.20 22.31
CA ASN A 74 1.20 21.16 21.32
C ASN A 74 2.14 21.23 20.11
N HIS A 75 2.56 22.44 19.69
CA HIS A 75 3.54 22.61 18.61
C HIS A 75 4.94 22.11 18.97
N ARG A 76 5.31 22.12 20.26
CA ARG A 76 6.62 21.59 20.71
C ARG A 76 6.66 20.07 20.73
N MET A 77 5.52 19.39 20.89
CA MET A 77 5.44 17.93 20.95
C MET A 77 5.31 17.24 19.58
N ARG A 78 5.03 17.99 18.50
CA ARG A 78 4.92 17.40 17.16
C ARG A 78 6.28 16.86 16.68
N PRO A 79 6.33 15.62 16.15
CA PRO A 79 7.57 15.03 15.68
C PRO A 79 8.07 15.72 14.40
N GLU A 80 9.38 15.63 14.17
CA GLU A 80 10.05 16.14 12.97
C GLU A 80 11.04 15.10 12.44
N PHE A 81 11.08 14.93 11.11
CA PHE A 81 11.99 13.99 10.47
C PHE A 81 12.73 14.63 9.29
N PRO A 82 13.49 15.73 9.50
CA PRO A 82 13.92 16.63 8.42
C PRO A 82 14.77 15.94 7.35
N GLN A 83 15.66 15.01 7.73
CA GLN A 83 16.48 14.26 6.77
C GLN A 83 15.64 13.29 5.94
N PHE A 84 14.73 12.56 6.60
CA PHE A 84 13.86 11.59 5.95
C PHE A 84 12.84 12.28 5.02
N GLU A 85 12.25 13.38 5.48
CA GLU A 85 11.33 14.21 4.70
C GLU A 85 11.99 14.79 3.45
N SER A 86 13.22 15.32 3.58
CA SER A 86 13.97 15.84 2.45
C SER A 86 14.27 14.75 1.43
N HIS A 87 14.65 13.56 1.89
CA HIS A 87 14.89 12.41 1.02
C HIS A 87 13.61 11.97 0.29
N LEU A 88 12.50 11.83 1.02
CA LEU A 88 11.20 11.48 0.44
C LEU A 88 10.71 12.51 -0.57
N LYS A 89 10.93 13.80 -0.32
CA LYS A 89 10.56 14.86 -1.26
C LYS A 89 11.24 14.68 -2.62
N ASN A 90 12.51 14.28 -2.64
CA ASN A 90 13.23 14.01 -3.89
C ASN A 90 12.67 12.77 -4.60
N ILE A 91 12.44 11.67 -3.87
CA ILE A 91 11.84 10.44 -4.43
C ILE A 91 10.46 10.73 -5.03
N ILE A 92 9.62 11.50 -4.34
CA ILE A 92 8.30 11.88 -4.83
C ILE A 92 8.41 12.66 -6.14
N GLN A 93 9.36 13.59 -6.25
CA GLN A 93 9.61 14.34 -7.49
C GLN A 93 10.07 13.42 -8.62
N ASP A 94 11.01 12.51 -8.35
CA ASP A 94 11.52 11.54 -9.33
C ASP A 94 10.42 10.60 -9.85
N LEU A 95 9.44 10.26 -8.99
CA LEU A 95 8.27 9.46 -9.35
C LEU A 95 7.15 10.25 -10.03
N GLY A 96 7.36 11.54 -10.32
CA GLY A 96 6.39 12.39 -11.05
C GLY A 96 5.50 13.26 -10.16
N GLY A 97 5.90 13.48 -8.90
CA GLY A 97 5.26 14.41 -7.95
C GLY A 97 4.03 13.88 -7.23
N VAL A 98 3.50 12.71 -7.63
CA VAL A 98 2.37 12.04 -6.98
C VAL A 98 2.68 10.56 -6.82
N VAL A 99 2.52 10.05 -5.62
CA VAL A 99 2.86 8.67 -5.27
C VAL A 99 1.72 7.97 -4.54
N PHE A 100 1.81 6.65 -4.52
CA PHE A 100 1.00 5.74 -3.72
C PHE A 100 1.92 5.10 -2.67
N PRO A 101 1.71 5.35 -1.36
CA PRO A 101 2.52 4.74 -0.31
C PRO A 101 2.02 3.35 0.07
N LYS A 102 2.94 2.45 0.42
CA LYS A 102 2.63 1.21 1.11
C LYS A 102 3.82 0.73 1.93
N LEU A 103 3.60 -0.24 2.82
CA LEU A 103 4.68 -0.91 3.55
C LEU A 103 5.09 -2.20 2.82
N ASN A 104 5.87 -3.04 3.51
CA ASN A 104 6.37 -4.32 3.00
C ASN A 104 5.27 -5.15 2.31
N TRP A 105 4.06 -5.21 2.86
CA TRP A 105 2.98 -6.07 2.34
C TRP A 105 1.73 -5.28 1.99
N SER A 106 1.31 -4.38 2.88
CA SER A 106 -0.01 -3.80 2.85
C SER A 106 0.02 -2.32 2.43
N ALA A 107 -1.00 -1.93 1.66
CA ALA A 107 -1.28 -0.53 1.39
C ALA A 107 -2.34 -0.02 2.39
N PRO A 108 -2.32 1.27 2.77
CA PRO A 108 -3.23 1.82 3.78
C PRO A 108 -4.63 2.11 3.21
N CYS A 109 -5.21 1.14 2.48
CA CYS A 109 -6.50 1.32 1.80
C CYS A 109 -7.67 1.53 2.76
N ASP A 110 -7.57 0.97 3.96
CA ASP A 110 -8.49 1.15 5.08
C ASP A 110 -8.48 2.58 5.65
N ALA A 111 -7.43 3.36 5.35
CA ALA A 111 -7.28 4.75 5.78
C ALA A 111 -7.59 5.77 4.68
N SER A 112 -8.15 5.36 3.52
CA SER A 112 -8.39 6.28 2.40
C SER A 112 -9.33 7.43 2.75
N TRP A 113 -10.20 7.23 3.75
CA TRP A 113 -11.12 8.24 4.31
C TRP A 113 -10.40 9.44 4.95
N MET A 114 -9.11 9.31 5.26
CA MET A 114 -8.29 10.41 5.80
C MET A 114 -7.77 11.35 4.71
N SER A 115 -7.78 10.94 3.44
CA SER A 115 -7.47 11.84 2.34
C SER A 115 -8.69 12.72 2.01
N CYS A 116 -8.45 13.99 1.68
CA CYS A 116 -9.52 14.92 1.29
C CYS A 116 -10.34 14.45 0.07
N ASP A 117 -9.74 13.66 -0.81
CA ASP A 117 -10.39 13.12 -2.03
C ASP A 117 -10.76 11.63 -1.91
N GLY A 118 -10.64 11.04 -0.71
CA GLY A 118 -10.91 9.62 -0.47
C GLY A 118 -9.94 8.67 -1.17
N SER A 119 -8.84 9.17 -1.73
CA SER A 119 -7.85 8.40 -2.48
C SER A 119 -6.57 8.12 -1.67
N LEU A 120 -5.68 7.31 -2.23
CA LEU A 120 -4.35 7.02 -1.67
C LEU A 120 -3.25 7.84 -2.35
N LYS A 121 -3.62 8.99 -2.95
CA LYS A 121 -2.69 9.92 -3.58
C LYS A 121 -1.94 10.71 -2.52
N CYS A 122 -0.61 10.64 -2.56
CA CYS A 122 0.24 11.46 -1.70
C CYS A 122 1.16 12.34 -2.54
N LYS A 123 1.35 13.58 -2.10
CA LYS A 123 2.26 14.56 -2.71
C LYS A 123 3.35 15.01 -1.74
N THR A 124 3.14 14.78 -0.46
CA THR A 124 4.04 15.21 0.62
C THR A 124 4.24 14.09 1.64
N PHE A 125 5.28 14.22 2.48
CA PHE A 125 5.47 13.33 3.61
C PHE A 125 4.27 13.35 4.56
N SER A 126 3.69 14.53 4.80
CA SER A 126 2.52 14.68 5.68
C SER A 126 1.33 13.83 5.20
N ASP A 127 1.08 13.77 3.89
CA ASP A 127 0.03 12.92 3.32
C ASP A 127 0.32 11.42 3.57
N ILE A 128 1.57 11.01 3.36
CA ILE A 128 2.01 9.62 3.57
C ILE A 128 1.88 9.25 5.05
N TYR A 129 2.38 10.11 5.94
CA TYR A 129 2.35 9.92 7.37
C TYR A 129 0.91 9.81 7.86
N LEU A 130 0.03 10.70 7.41
CA LEU A 130 -1.39 10.70 7.77
C LEU A 130 -2.06 9.35 7.43
N LEU A 131 -1.89 8.85 6.21
CA LEU A 131 -2.46 7.58 5.79
C LEU A 131 -1.89 6.39 6.57
N LEU A 132 -0.57 6.32 6.74
CA LEU A 132 0.07 5.22 7.47
C LEU A 132 -0.30 5.23 8.95
N LYS A 133 -0.38 6.42 9.56
CA LYS A 133 -0.75 6.59 10.96
C LYS A 133 -2.20 6.17 11.25
N SER A 134 -3.07 6.25 10.24
CA SER A 134 -4.50 5.99 10.37
C SER A 134 -4.93 4.61 9.88
N SER A 135 -3.99 3.75 9.48
CA SER A 135 -4.25 2.45 8.86
C SER A 135 -3.93 1.31 9.81
N ASP A 136 -4.93 0.47 10.08
CA ASP A 136 -4.78 -0.80 10.79
C ASP A 136 -3.92 -1.78 10.00
N PHE A 137 -4.01 -1.75 8.67
CA PHE A 137 -3.15 -2.55 7.80
C PHE A 137 -1.67 -2.15 7.93
N ALA A 138 -1.38 -0.84 8.00
CA ALA A 138 -0.02 -0.37 8.23
C ALA A 138 0.46 -0.71 9.65
N ALA A 139 -0.39 -0.55 10.67
CA ALA A 139 -0.08 -0.92 12.05
C ALA A 139 0.23 -2.42 12.17
N HIS A 140 -0.53 -3.28 11.51
CA HIS A 140 -0.26 -4.72 11.46
C HIS A 140 1.09 -5.04 10.82
N ASP A 141 1.39 -4.44 9.65
CA ASP A 141 2.68 -4.61 8.97
C ASP A 141 3.86 -4.20 9.87
N LEU A 142 3.69 -3.16 10.71
CA LEU A 142 4.73 -2.64 11.60
C LEU A 142 4.87 -3.38 12.94
N THR A 143 3.82 -4.05 13.43
CA THR A 143 3.79 -4.59 14.80
C THR A 143 3.64 -6.11 14.86
N ALA A 144 2.92 -6.70 13.91
CA ALA A 144 2.46 -8.08 13.98
C ALA A 144 2.50 -8.85 12.64
N PRO A 145 3.45 -8.62 11.69
CA PRO A 145 3.38 -9.19 10.34
C PRO A 145 3.44 -10.73 10.29
N PHE A 146 3.94 -11.38 11.35
CA PHE A 146 4.09 -12.83 11.45
C PHE A 146 3.13 -13.48 12.47
N ALA A 147 2.15 -12.73 13.00
CA ALA A 147 1.27 -13.20 14.07
C ALA A 147 0.47 -14.47 13.70
N LEU A 148 0.16 -14.66 12.42
CA LEU A 148 -0.59 -15.81 11.90
C LEU A 148 0.30 -16.96 11.39
N CYS A 149 1.63 -16.87 11.54
CA CYS A 149 2.54 -17.92 11.09
C CYS A 149 2.58 -19.10 12.07
N THR A 150 2.57 -20.32 11.54
CA THR A 150 2.53 -21.55 12.35
C THR A 150 3.87 -21.87 13.02
N ASP A 151 4.96 -21.30 12.50
CA ASP A 151 6.33 -21.46 12.99
C ASP A 151 6.79 -20.27 13.86
N THR A 152 5.86 -19.39 14.27
CA THR A 152 6.14 -18.33 15.24
C THR A 152 6.20 -18.92 16.65
N SER A 153 7.39 -18.96 17.25
CA SER A 153 7.53 -19.19 18.69
C SER A 153 7.26 -17.90 19.47
N VAL A 154 6.68 -18.00 20.67
CA VAL A 154 6.36 -16.85 21.54
C VAL A 154 7.59 -15.99 21.84
N GLU A 155 8.77 -16.61 21.87
CA GLU A 155 10.07 -15.98 22.13
C GLU A 155 10.68 -15.28 20.89
N GLN A 156 10.23 -15.62 19.67
CA GLN A 156 10.73 -15.03 18.42
C GLN A 156 9.98 -13.77 18.00
N THR A 157 8.81 -13.48 18.56
CA THR A 157 8.03 -12.27 18.24
C THR A 157 8.84 -10.99 18.45
N CYS A 158 9.75 -10.97 19.43
CA CYS A 158 10.63 -9.82 19.71
C CYS A 158 11.84 -9.71 18.77
N CYS A 159 12.26 -10.82 18.13
CA CYS A 159 13.53 -10.90 17.37
C CYS A 159 13.31 -10.99 15.84
N LEU A 160 12.07 -11.19 15.38
CA LEU A 160 11.74 -11.33 13.96
C LEU A 160 11.81 -10.01 13.16
N PHE A 161 11.92 -8.87 13.85
CA PHE A 161 12.24 -7.56 13.27
C PHE A 161 13.73 -7.39 12.89
N ASN A 162 14.48 -8.48 12.68
CA ASN A 162 15.80 -8.40 12.03
C ASN A 162 15.72 -7.81 10.60
N SER A 163 14.52 -7.67 10.03
CA SER A 163 14.27 -6.90 8.80
C SER A 163 13.61 -5.58 9.16
N LYS A 164 14.29 -4.46 8.89
CA LYS A 164 13.71 -3.12 9.05
C LYS A 164 12.47 -2.98 8.15
N PRO A 165 11.34 -2.46 8.66
CA PRO A 165 10.21 -2.09 7.82
C PRO A 165 10.64 -1.14 6.71
N ILE A 166 10.04 -1.30 5.53
CA ILE A 166 10.32 -0.43 4.38
C ILE A 166 9.09 0.41 4.05
N LEU A 167 9.32 1.65 3.66
CA LEU A 167 8.34 2.48 2.98
C LEU A 167 8.53 2.32 1.48
N VAL A 168 7.49 1.87 0.79
CA VAL A 168 7.44 1.78 -0.67
C VAL A 168 6.65 2.97 -1.21
N LEU A 169 7.29 3.76 -2.06
CA LEU A 169 6.65 4.79 -2.86
C LEU A 169 6.53 4.32 -4.30
N ARG A 170 5.29 4.22 -4.77
CA ARG A 170 4.98 3.82 -6.13
C ARG A 170 4.51 5.03 -6.90
N LYS A 171 4.94 5.20 -8.14
CA LYS A 171 4.39 6.24 -9.01
C LYS A 171 2.87 6.10 -9.09
N TRP A 172 2.15 7.20 -8.90
CA TRP A 172 0.70 7.16 -8.93
C TRP A 172 0.18 6.76 -10.31
N TYR A 173 -0.79 5.85 -10.33
CA TYR A 173 -1.57 5.50 -11.51
C TYR A 173 -3.04 5.31 -11.11
N ASP A 174 -3.94 5.88 -11.90
CA ASP A 174 -5.37 5.85 -11.64
C ASP A 174 -5.99 4.58 -12.23
N PHE A 175 -5.86 3.47 -11.49
CA PHE A 175 -6.36 2.17 -11.92
C PHE A 175 -7.89 2.14 -11.88
N ARG A 176 -8.51 1.74 -12.99
CA ARG A 176 -9.96 1.52 -13.03
C ARG A 176 -10.30 0.22 -12.29
N PRO A 177 -11.19 0.23 -11.29
CA PRO A 177 -11.46 -0.98 -10.50
C PRO A 177 -11.96 -2.19 -11.31
N GLU A 178 -12.58 -1.96 -12.46
CA GLU A 178 -13.03 -3.01 -13.39
C GLU A 178 -11.88 -3.80 -14.05
N GLY A 179 -10.68 -3.24 -14.08
CA GLY A 179 -9.49 -3.88 -14.64
C GLY A 179 -8.70 -4.70 -13.61
N GLU A 180 -9.10 -4.69 -12.33
CA GLU A 180 -8.36 -5.33 -11.24
C GLU A 180 -8.86 -6.74 -10.95
N PHE A 181 -7.95 -7.72 -11.02
CA PHE A 181 -8.25 -9.13 -10.81
C PHE A 181 -7.29 -9.75 -9.82
N ARG A 182 -7.82 -10.60 -8.94
CA ARG A 182 -7.03 -11.48 -8.08
C ARG A 182 -6.93 -12.86 -8.71
N CYS A 183 -5.69 -13.31 -8.89
CA CYS A 183 -5.36 -14.61 -9.44
C CYS A 183 -4.84 -15.52 -8.33
N PHE A 184 -5.34 -16.77 -8.29
CA PHE A 184 -4.98 -17.77 -7.28
C PHE A 184 -4.10 -18.84 -7.91
N ILE A 185 -2.91 -19.03 -7.36
CA ILE A 185 -1.91 -19.99 -7.85
C ILE A 185 -1.76 -21.10 -6.81
N LYS A 186 -1.82 -22.34 -7.28
CA LYS A 186 -1.54 -23.53 -6.47
C LYS A 186 -0.65 -24.48 -7.26
N SER A 187 0.42 -24.97 -6.63
CA SER A 187 1.42 -25.85 -7.25
C SER A 187 1.92 -25.29 -8.59
N LYS A 188 2.21 -23.97 -8.63
CA LYS A 188 2.64 -23.21 -9.84
C LYS A 188 1.61 -23.16 -10.98
N LEU A 189 0.34 -23.52 -10.74
CA LEU A 189 -0.74 -23.43 -11.71
C LEU A 189 -1.75 -22.36 -11.29
N LEU A 190 -2.19 -21.54 -12.26
CA LEU A 190 -3.28 -20.61 -12.07
C LEU A 190 -4.61 -21.39 -12.01
N ILE A 191 -5.24 -21.41 -10.85
CA ILE A 191 -6.44 -22.24 -10.59
C ILE A 191 -7.75 -21.43 -10.58
N ALA A 192 -7.69 -20.13 -10.28
CA ALA A 192 -8.86 -19.26 -10.26
C ALA A 192 -8.49 -17.81 -10.51
N ILE A 193 -9.45 -17.04 -11.02
CA ILE A 193 -9.39 -15.60 -11.21
C ILE A 193 -10.71 -15.02 -10.69
N CYS A 194 -10.66 -13.93 -9.92
CA CYS A 194 -11.85 -13.16 -9.56
C CYS A 194 -11.61 -11.65 -9.68
N GLN A 195 -12.70 -10.89 -9.75
CA GLN A 195 -12.65 -9.43 -9.67
C GLN A 195 -12.15 -9.00 -8.29
N ARG A 196 -11.23 -8.04 -8.24
CA ARG A 196 -10.63 -7.58 -6.98
C ARG A 196 -11.60 -6.75 -6.13
N LYS A 197 -12.46 -5.96 -6.78
CA LYS A 197 -13.50 -5.15 -6.15
C LYS A 197 -14.80 -5.96 -6.08
N CYS A 198 -15.18 -6.49 -4.92
CA CYS A 198 -16.31 -7.42 -4.81
C CYS A 198 -17.68 -6.76 -4.57
N ASP A 199 -17.72 -5.46 -4.31
CA ASP A 199 -18.91 -4.68 -3.98
C ASP A 199 -19.48 -3.90 -5.17
N ALA A 200 -18.99 -4.16 -6.38
CA ALA A 200 -19.43 -3.49 -7.60
C ALA A 200 -19.62 -4.47 -8.75
N TYR A 201 -20.69 -4.28 -9.53
CA TYR A 201 -20.93 -4.99 -10.78
C TYR A 201 -20.41 -4.17 -11.96
N PHE A 202 -19.57 -4.77 -12.80
CA PHE A 202 -19.07 -4.16 -14.03
C PHE A 202 -19.52 -4.98 -15.25
N LYS A 203 -20.47 -4.44 -16.01
CA LYS A 203 -21.01 -5.08 -17.22
C LYS A 203 -19.92 -5.44 -18.24
N SER A 204 -18.89 -4.60 -18.37
CA SER A 204 -17.75 -4.84 -19.27
C SER A 204 -16.97 -6.11 -18.96
N ILE A 205 -16.90 -6.54 -17.68
CA ILE A 205 -16.23 -7.78 -17.31
C ILE A 205 -17.02 -8.99 -17.84
N GLU A 206 -18.35 -8.96 -17.71
CA GLU A 206 -19.22 -10.02 -18.22
C GLU A 206 -19.15 -10.12 -19.75
N GLU A 207 -19.18 -8.97 -20.44
CA GLU A 207 -19.09 -8.89 -21.91
C GLU A 207 -17.75 -9.40 -22.46
N HIS A 208 -16.67 -9.31 -21.69
CA HIS A 208 -15.30 -9.63 -22.12
C HIS A 208 -14.63 -10.76 -21.31
N ILE A 209 -15.40 -11.61 -20.63
CA ILE A 209 -14.86 -12.60 -19.68
C ILE A 209 -13.85 -13.56 -20.30
N GLU A 210 -14.08 -13.98 -21.54
CA GLU A 210 -13.17 -14.90 -22.25
C GLU A 210 -11.85 -14.23 -22.64
N ASP A 211 -11.89 -12.97 -23.09
CA ASP A 211 -10.68 -12.19 -23.40
C ASP A 211 -9.87 -11.92 -22.13
N ILE A 212 -10.54 -11.51 -21.05
CA ILE A 212 -9.91 -11.29 -19.73
C ILE A 212 -9.23 -12.58 -19.27
N ARG A 213 -9.92 -13.71 -19.34
CA ARG A 213 -9.38 -15.02 -18.97
C ARG A 213 -8.16 -15.37 -19.82
N HIS A 214 -8.25 -15.21 -21.13
CA HIS A 214 -7.16 -15.50 -22.05
C HIS A 214 -5.92 -14.66 -21.73
N ASP A 215 -6.07 -13.34 -21.64
CA ASP A 215 -4.95 -12.41 -21.47
C ASP A 215 -4.25 -12.62 -20.13
N LEU A 216 -5.01 -12.79 -19.03
CA LEU A 216 -4.45 -13.04 -17.70
C LEU A 216 -3.74 -14.41 -17.63
N MET A 217 -4.30 -15.45 -18.25
CA MET A 217 -3.65 -16.76 -18.34
C MET A 217 -2.37 -16.72 -19.17
N GLU A 218 -2.40 -16.04 -20.31
CA GLU A 218 -1.23 -15.89 -21.17
C GLU A 218 -0.12 -15.12 -20.45
N PHE A 219 -0.47 -13.99 -19.83
CA PHE A 219 0.46 -13.19 -19.05
C PHE A 219 1.06 -13.99 -17.89
N PHE A 220 0.24 -14.71 -17.12
CA PHE A 220 0.72 -15.58 -16.05
C PHE A 220 1.74 -16.60 -16.57
N ASN A 221 1.38 -17.35 -17.61
CA ASN A 221 2.23 -18.42 -18.15
C ASN A 221 3.55 -17.89 -18.72
N LYS A 222 3.53 -16.72 -19.38
CA LYS A 222 4.71 -16.14 -20.02
C LYS A 222 5.59 -15.34 -19.06
N LYS A 223 4.99 -14.64 -18.08
CA LYS A 223 5.66 -13.57 -17.33
C LYS A 223 5.83 -13.87 -15.84
N ILE A 224 5.00 -14.72 -15.24
CA ILE A 224 5.01 -14.97 -13.78
C ILE A 224 5.41 -16.41 -13.45
N LYS A 225 4.86 -17.39 -14.19
CA LYS A 225 5.05 -18.81 -13.91
C LYS A 225 6.53 -19.15 -13.80
N ASN A 226 6.89 -19.90 -12.75
CA ASN A 226 8.26 -20.29 -12.40
C ASN A 226 9.24 -19.16 -12.08
N ARG A 227 8.81 -17.88 -12.03
CA ARG A 227 9.66 -16.74 -11.64
C ARG A 227 9.43 -16.29 -10.21
N PHE A 228 8.26 -16.57 -9.63
CA PHE A 228 8.03 -16.33 -8.20
C PHE A 228 8.49 -17.53 -7.36
N HIS A 229 9.03 -17.23 -6.17
CA HIS A 229 9.68 -18.22 -5.32
C HIS A 229 8.71 -19.26 -4.73
N LEU A 230 7.47 -18.87 -4.44
CA LEU A 230 6.47 -19.75 -3.80
C LEU A 230 5.68 -20.58 -4.83
N GLU A 231 5.27 -21.78 -4.45
CA GLU A 231 4.39 -22.64 -5.27
C GLU A 231 2.92 -22.23 -5.19
N ASP A 232 2.50 -21.80 -4.00
CA ASP A 232 1.14 -21.39 -3.68
C ASP A 232 1.16 -19.92 -3.28
N TYR A 233 0.38 -19.08 -3.97
CA TYR A 233 0.30 -17.64 -3.71
C TYR A 233 -0.88 -17.00 -4.45
N THR A 234 -1.19 -15.78 -4.08
CA THR A 234 -2.11 -14.90 -4.81
C THR A 234 -1.33 -13.79 -5.48
N VAL A 235 -1.86 -13.29 -6.59
CA VAL A 235 -1.30 -12.14 -7.30
C VAL A 235 -2.42 -11.26 -7.82
N ASP A 236 -2.32 -9.96 -7.57
CA ASP A 236 -3.26 -8.97 -8.09
C ASP A 236 -2.71 -8.42 -9.41
N LEU A 237 -3.49 -8.54 -10.48
CA LEU A 237 -3.18 -8.11 -11.83
C LEU A 237 -4.17 -7.04 -12.29
N TYR A 238 -3.67 -6.04 -13.00
CA TYR A 238 -4.47 -5.05 -13.70
C TYR A 238 -4.42 -5.30 -15.20
N ARG A 239 -5.58 -5.37 -15.84
CA ARG A 239 -5.73 -5.42 -17.29
C ARG A 239 -6.33 -4.10 -17.76
N GLU A 240 -5.60 -3.36 -18.59
CA GLU A 240 -6.13 -2.15 -19.21
C GLU A 240 -7.36 -2.48 -20.09
N PRO A 241 -8.48 -1.73 -19.94
CA PRO A 241 -9.64 -1.90 -20.82
C PRO A 241 -9.26 -1.62 -22.29
N SER A 242 -9.81 -2.43 -23.21
CA SER A 242 -9.37 -2.63 -24.61
C SER A 242 -9.46 -1.40 -25.57
N PHE A 243 -9.61 -0.17 -25.08
CA PHE A 243 -9.75 1.05 -25.90
C PHE A 243 -8.42 1.71 -26.28
N LEU A 244 -7.29 1.28 -25.72
CA LEU A 244 -5.96 1.81 -26.00
C LEU A 244 -5.13 0.76 -26.75
N VAL A 245 -4.45 1.18 -27.81
CA VAL A 245 -3.62 0.32 -28.67
C VAL A 245 -2.46 -0.23 -27.82
N GLY A 246 -2.47 -1.55 -27.61
CA GLY A 246 -1.50 -2.28 -26.81
C GLY A 246 -2.07 -2.69 -25.44
N GLN A 247 -2.58 -3.91 -25.34
CA GLN A 247 -3.00 -4.48 -24.06
C GLN A 247 -1.79 -4.56 -23.12
N SER A 248 -1.84 -3.81 -22.03
CA SER A 248 -0.84 -3.84 -20.97
C SER A 248 -1.45 -4.49 -19.73
N ILE A 249 -0.86 -5.61 -19.30
CA ILE A 249 -1.15 -6.21 -17.99
C ILE A 249 -0.06 -5.80 -17.03
N ARG A 250 -0.47 -5.28 -15.87
CA ARG A 250 0.43 -4.81 -14.81
C ARG A 250 0.23 -5.61 -13.54
N LEU A 251 1.32 -5.85 -12.82
CA LEU A 251 1.33 -6.43 -11.49
C LEU A 251 1.00 -5.33 -10.47
N LEU A 252 -0.14 -5.44 -9.79
CA LEU A 252 -0.56 -4.47 -8.79
C LEU A 252 0.03 -4.80 -7.42
N ILE A 253 -0.17 -6.01 -6.92
CA ILE A 253 0.22 -6.36 -5.54
C ILE A 253 0.61 -7.84 -5.48
N GLY A 254 1.83 -8.12 -5.01
CA GLY A 254 2.18 -9.40 -4.39
C GLY A 254 1.91 -9.28 -2.89
N GLY A 255 0.89 -9.96 -2.38
CA GLY A 255 0.53 -9.92 -0.96
C GLY A 255 -0.29 -11.16 -0.60
N SER A 256 0.21 -11.93 0.37
CA SER A 256 -0.39 -13.15 0.89
C SER A 256 -1.56 -12.85 1.83
N GLN A 257 -2.62 -12.21 1.33
CA GLN A 257 -3.91 -12.27 2.01
C GLN A 257 -4.67 -13.45 1.42
N ALA A 258 -4.43 -14.62 2.04
CA ALA A 258 -5.25 -15.82 1.94
C ALA A 258 -5.59 -16.25 3.37
#